data_AF-A0AA40F0T7-F1
#
_entry.id   AF-A0AA40F0T7-F1
#
_cell.length_a   1.000
_cell.length_b   1.000
_cell.length_c   1.000
_cell.angle_alpha   90.00
_cell.angle_beta   90.00
_cell.angle_gamma   90.00
#
_symmetry.space_group_name_H-M   'P 1'
#
loop_
_entity.id
_entity.type
_entity.pdbx_description
1 polymer ?
#
loop_
_entity_poly.entity_id
_entity_poly.type
_entity_poly.pdbx_seq_one_letter_code
_entity_poly.pdbx_strand_id
1 'polypeptide(L)'
;MARNIVASTLLAGVALVSAQCVIPSTAPSSTISAPFRLQVQNPARSDVHNKFVKLVGTNIDRNLHIGPVGTEAFDLTLVDGVINRLSGGIRATSTVDLTEKVFMTDRNDPRALFQPTWACNPDDPSSTQLELRFTAWQDHPSGGSLCVRPSYDNSHEFRYSPRATPVRSPPPEPHPPPSTSTATATPTPDAPLYTDMRAHGYRFVGCAPEERRVEPFDFFGRTLADASLHADDMTNEKCVAYCQAAGYKFAGTEYSRECWCANSYAATREPDNTVGSLDGCRFPCAGNPSQLCGGDAWLSLYEKCPAEGPCENNMFAGEECAAVVPL
;
A
#
# COMPACT_ATOMS: atom_id res chain seq x y z
N MET A 1 -61.11 -14.61 20.88
CA MET A 1 -60.28 -14.35 19.68
C MET A 1 -60.42 -12.87 19.34
N ALA A 2 -59.45 -12.04 19.71
CA ALA A 2 -59.52 -10.60 19.50
C ALA A 2 -59.11 -10.24 18.07
N ARG A 3 -59.98 -9.49 17.37
CA ARG A 3 -59.66 -8.72 16.15
C ARG A 3 -59.42 -7.27 16.60
N ASN A 4 -58.26 -6.70 16.31
CA ASN A 4 -57.99 -5.25 16.41
C ASN A 4 -57.21 -4.87 15.13
N ILE A 5 -57.85 -4.24 14.13
CA ILE A 5 -58.02 -2.80 13.89
C ILE A 5 -56.68 -2.05 13.80
N VAL A 6 -56.38 -1.63 12.57
CA VAL A 6 -55.28 -0.74 12.15
C VAL A 6 -55.55 0.66 12.69
N ALA A 7 -54.55 1.27 13.33
CA ALA A 7 -54.50 2.71 13.55
C ALA A 7 -53.27 3.27 12.81
N SER A 8 -53.52 3.91 11.68
CA SER A 8 -52.56 4.82 11.04
C SER A 8 -52.35 6.03 11.95
N THR A 9 -51.14 6.19 12.45
CA THR A 9 -50.63 7.49 12.88
C THR A 9 -49.64 7.97 11.83
N LEU A 10 -50.12 8.93 11.01
CA LEU A 10 -49.26 9.92 10.38
C LEU A 10 -48.49 10.62 11.51
N LEU A 11 -47.23 10.24 11.74
CA LEU A 11 -46.27 11.21 12.29
C LEU A 11 -45.57 11.82 11.09
N ALA A 12 -45.74 13.14 10.97
CA ALA A 12 -45.02 13.99 10.06
C ALA A 12 -43.55 13.56 10.04
N GLY A 13 -43.01 13.32 8.84
CA GLY A 13 -41.58 13.21 8.66
C GLY A 13 -40.94 14.47 9.21
N VAL A 14 -40.38 14.37 10.41
CA VAL A 14 -39.27 15.24 10.78
C VAL A 14 -38.22 14.85 9.77
N ALA A 15 -38.02 15.69 8.75
CA ALA A 15 -36.78 15.68 8.02
C ALA A 15 -35.72 15.76 9.12
N LEU A 16 -35.03 14.65 9.38
CA LEU A 16 -33.79 14.67 10.13
C LEU A 16 -32.90 15.59 9.29
N VAL A 17 -32.93 16.88 9.61
CA VAL A 17 -31.87 17.79 9.23
C VAL A 17 -30.68 17.19 9.95
N SER A 18 -29.88 16.41 9.23
CA SER A 18 -28.58 16.04 9.73
C SER A 18 -27.93 17.36 10.14
N ALA A 19 -27.62 17.51 11.43
CA ALA A 19 -26.87 18.67 11.88
C ALA A 19 -25.53 18.59 11.14
N GLN A 20 -25.41 19.37 10.06
CA GLN A 20 -24.17 19.49 9.31
C GLN A 20 -23.33 20.52 10.06
N CYS A 21 -22.06 20.18 10.28
CA CYS A 21 -21.12 21.09 10.91
C CYS A 21 -21.04 22.42 10.14
N VAL A 22 -20.74 23.50 10.86
CA VAL A 22 -20.52 24.81 10.24
C VAL A 22 -19.05 24.91 9.84
N ILE A 23 -18.78 24.93 8.52
CA ILE A 23 -17.45 25.11 7.97
C ILE A 23 -17.06 26.60 8.01
N PRO A 24 -15.97 26.99 8.71
CA PRO A 24 -15.48 28.36 8.70
C PRO A 24 -15.09 28.81 7.28
N SER A 25 -15.40 30.05 6.94
CA SER A 25 -15.04 30.65 5.65
C SER A 25 -13.55 31.02 5.55
N THR A 26 -12.89 31.22 6.70
CA THR A 26 -11.45 31.50 6.76
C THR A 26 -10.66 30.22 6.55
N ALA A 27 -9.84 30.17 5.50
CA ALA A 27 -8.95 29.04 5.26
C ALA A 27 -7.95 28.87 6.41
N PRO A 28 -7.68 27.63 6.87
CA PRO A 28 -6.66 27.41 7.89
C PRO A 28 -5.25 27.69 7.35
N SER A 29 -4.37 28.16 8.23
CA SER A 29 -2.97 28.42 7.92
C SER A 29 -2.23 27.14 7.52
N SER A 30 -1.36 27.21 6.50
CA SER A 30 -0.40 26.16 6.15
C SER A 30 0.72 25.99 7.18
N THR A 31 0.77 26.85 8.21
CA THR A 31 1.72 26.79 9.31
C THR A 31 0.99 26.75 10.65
N ILE A 32 1.24 25.70 11.43
CA ILE A 32 0.71 25.43 12.77
C ILE A 32 1.91 25.20 13.69
N SER A 33 2.29 26.22 14.45
CA SER A 33 3.45 26.19 15.34
C SER A 33 3.17 25.56 16.71
N ALA A 34 1.90 25.50 17.11
CA ALA A 34 1.48 24.80 18.32
C ALA A 34 1.57 23.27 18.10
N PRO A 35 2.09 22.51 19.08
CA PRO A 35 2.20 21.06 18.95
C PRO A 35 0.83 20.39 18.84
N PHE A 36 0.72 19.42 17.94
CA PHE A 36 -0.47 18.60 17.74
C PHE A 36 -0.14 17.11 17.58
N ARG A 37 -1.20 16.30 17.54
CA ARG A 37 -1.19 14.87 17.19
C ARG A 37 -2.05 14.64 15.96
N LEU A 38 -1.72 13.64 15.14
CA LEU A 38 -2.53 13.26 13.98
C LEU A 38 -3.42 12.08 14.31
N GLN A 39 -4.69 12.15 13.94
CA GLN A 39 -5.63 11.04 14.04
C GLN A 39 -6.09 10.64 12.64
N VAL A 40 -6.27 9.34 12.39
CA VAL A 40 -6.85 8.90 11.11
C VAL A 40 -8.36 8.84 11.22
N GLN A 41 -9.06 9.52 10.32
CA GLN A 41 -10.53 9.51 10.25
C GLN A 41 -10.96 8.91 8.93
N ASN A 42 -11.17 7.61 8.91
CA ASN A 42 -11.68 6.88 7.76
C ASN A 42 -12.71 5.85 8.22
N PRO A 43 -14.01 6.21 8.31
CA PRO A 43 -15.06 5.31 8.78
C PRO A 43 -15.19 4.00 7.98
N ALA A 44 -14.71 3.97 6.74
CA ALA A 44 -14.68 2.75 5.93
C ALA A 44 -13.60 1.76 6.37
N ARG A 45 -12.61 2.21 7.15
CA ARG A 45 -11.46 1.42 7.63
C ARG A 45 -11.38 1.44 9.15
N SER A 46 -12.25 0.65 9.80
CA SER A 46 -12.34 0.55 11.26
C SER A 46 -11.05 0.08 11.94
N ASP A 47 -10.17 -0.59 11.21
CA ASP A 47 -8.84 -1.03 11.63
C ASP A 47 -7.84 0.11 11.83
N VAL A 48 -8.08 1.29 11.24
CA VAL A 48 -7.22 2.49 11.39
C VAL A 48 -7.96 3.75 11.82
N HIS A 49 -9.28 3.78 11.66
CA HIS A 49 -10.13 4.88 12.09
C HIS A 49 -10.02 5.15 13.59
N ASN A 50 -10.02 6.44 13.95
CA ASN A 50 -9.85 6.95 15.31
C ASN A 50 -8.51 6.61 15.97
N LYS A 51 -7.55 6.03 15.24
CA LYS A 51 -6.21 5.75 15.78
C LYS A 51 -5.28 6.95 15.56
N PHE A 52 -4.43 7.20 16.56
CA PHE A 52 -3.40 8.23 16.47
C PHE A 52 -2.17 7.71 15.72
N VAL A 53 -1.57 8.59 14.93
CA VAL A 53 -0.31 8.32 14.25
C VAL A 53 0.82 8.27 15.27
N LYS A 54 1.68 7.27 15.12
CA LYS A 54 2.88 7.01 15.90
C LYS A 54 4.11 7.12 15.01
N LEU A 55 5.26 7.26 15.65
CA LEU A 55 6.57 7.26 14.99
C LEU A 55 7.34 6.00 15.37
N VAL A 56 7.85 5.29 14.37
CA VAL A 56 8.69 4.08 14.52
C VAL A 56 10.04 4.30 13.86
N GLY A 57 11.14 3.98 14.56
CA GLY A 57 12.52 4.12 14.07
C GLY A 57 13.52 4.52 15.17
N THR A 58 14.74 4.91 14.80
CA THR A 58 15.84 5.23 15.75
C THR A 58 16.21 6.70 15.69
N ASN A 59 16.47 7.34 16.86
CA ASN A 59 16.89 8.74 17.03
C ASN A 59 16.21 9.76 16.09
N ILE A 60 16.73 9.90 14.88
CA ILE A 60 16.33 10.89 13.87
C ILE A 60 15.61 10.26 12.66
N ASP A 61 15.76 8.95 12.43
CA ASP A 61 15.13 8.21 11.34
C ASP A 61 13.84 7.56 11.86
N ARG A 62 12.70 8.11 11.46
CA ARG A 62 11.38 7.69 11.92
C ARG A 62 10.34 7.80 10.82
N ASN A 63 9.47 6.81 10.76
CA ASN A 63 8.37 6.73 9.80
C ASN A 63 7.02 6.76 10.54
N LEU A 64 6.00 7.28 9.87
CA LEU A 64 4.64 7.33 10.39
C LEU A 64 4.00 5.96 10.34
N HIS A 65 3.39 5.57 11.44
CA HIS A 65 2.72 4.29 11.58
C HIS A 65 1.43 4.41 12.39
N ILE A 66 0.56 3.42 12.26
CA ILE A 66 -0.62 3.19 13.10
C ILE A 66 -0.49 1.78 13.65
N GLY A 67 -0.07 1.61 14.89
CA GLY A 67 0.16 0.27 15.41
C GLY A 67 0.11 0.16 16.92
N PRO A 68 0.18 -1.07 17.46
CA PRO A 68 0.57 -1.26 18.85
C PRO A 68 1.99 -0.76 19.11
N VAL A 69 2.86 -0.81 18.09
CA VAL A 69 4.26 -0.36 18.12
C VAL A 69 4.42 1.14 17.84
N GLY A 70 5.61 1.67 18.15
CA GLY A 70 5.95 3.08 17.94
C GLY A 70 5.62 3.98 19.13
N THR A 71 6.17 5.19 19.12
CA THR A 71 5.90 6.21 20.13
C THR A 71 4.84 7.17 19.62
N GLU A 72 3.86 7.53 20.46
CA GLU A 72 2.88 8.55 20.12
C GLU A 72 3.57 9.89 19.82
N ALA A 73 3.15 10.53 18.74
CA ALA A 73 3.68 11.81 18.29
C ALA A 73 2.71 12.94 18.70
N PHE A 74 2.97 13.53 19.86
CA PHE A 74 2.18 14.63 20.44
C PHE A 74 2.80 16.01 20.20
N ASP A 75 3.96 16.06 19.56
CA ASP A 75 4.79 17.25 19.37
C ASP A 75 5.00 17.57 17.88
N LEU A 76 4.02 17.23 17.05
CA LEU A 76 4.04 17.54 15.63
C LEU A 76 3.70 19.01 15.39
N THR A 77 4.31 19.60 14.38
CA THR A 77 4.00 20.95 13.89
C THR A 77 3.78 20.92 12.38
N LEU A 78 3.25 22.00 11.83
CA LEU A 78 3.11 22.19 10.39
C LEU A 78 3.85 23.47 10.01
N VAL A 79 4.73 23.43 9.02
CA VAL A 79 5.45 24.60 8.51
C VAL A 79 5.35 24.55 6.99
N ASP A 80 4.64 25.53 6.41
CA ASP A 80 4.44 25.64 4.96
C ASP A 80 3.90 24.35 4.32
N GLY A 81 2.93 23.71 4.99
CA GLY A 81 2.31 22.47 4.55
C GLY A 81 3.13 21.21 4.81
N VAL A 82 4.32 21.35 5.40
CA VAL A 82 5.18 20.22 5.75
C VAL A 82 5.03 19.92 7.23
N ILE A 83 4.65 18.68 7.56
CA ILE A 83 4.60 18.24 8.95
C ILE A 83 6.04 18.10 9.45
N ASN A 84 6.28 18.55 10.66
CA ASN A 84 7.55 18.55 11.37
C ASN A 84 7.34 18.09 12.81
N ARG A 85 8.42 18.05 13.59
CA ARG A 85 8.38 17.70 15.01
C ARG A 85 9.25 18.65 15.83
N LEU A 86 8.78 19.03 17.02
CA LEU A 86 9.52 19.93 17.92
C LEU A 86 10.77 19.26 18.52
N SER A 87 10.73 17.95 18.80
CA SER A 87 11.84 17.19 19.37
C SER A 87 12.42 16.13 18.41
N GLY A 88 13.45 16.52 17.66
CA GLY A 88 14.13 15.67 16.69
C GLY A 88 13.38 15.52 15.36
N GLY A 89 14.11 15.24 14.27
CA GLY A 89 13.54 15.13 12.92
C GLY A 89 12.72 13.86 12.69
N ILE A 90 11.93 13.87 11.61
CA ILE A 90 11.24 12.70 11.07
C ILE A 90 11.92 12.37 9.72
N ARG A 91 12.93 11.52 9.75
CA ARG A 91 13.71 11.18 8.54
C ARG A 91 13.43 9.76 8.09
N ALA A 92 13.82 9.43 6.88
CA ALA A 92 13.65 8.09 6.39
C ALA A 92 14.61 7.08 7.03
N THR A 93 14.08 5.91 7.43
CA THR A 93 14.89 4.76 7.82
C THR A 93 15.43 4.06 6.56
N SER A 94 16.69 4.33 6.19
CA SER A 94 17.45 3.72 5.06
C SER A 94 17.17 4.25 3.64
N THR A 95 18.23 4.41 2.83
CA THR A 95 18.20 4.93 1.45
C THR A 95 17.68 3.96 0.38
N VAL A 96 17.35 2.72 0.76
CA VAL A 96 17.04 1.63 -0.19
C VAL A 96 15.53 1.38 -0.35
N ASP A 97 14.69 1.91 0.55
CA ASP A 97 13.22 1.71 0.61
C ASP A 97 12.46 3.07 0.53
N LEU A 98 13.05 4.06 -0.15
CA LEU A 98 12.66 5.48 -0.03
C LEU A 98 11.58 5.97 -0.99
N THR A 99 11.28 5.24 -2.06
CA THR A 99 10.50 5.83 -3.16
C THR A 99 9.03 6.03 -2.85
N GLU A 100 8.50 5.40 -1.78
CA GLU A 100 7.07 5.44 -1.48
C GLU A 100 6.70 5.61 0.00
N LYS A 101 7.64 5.58 0.96
CA LYS A 101 7.29 5.89 2.37
C LYS A 101 7.10 7.38 2.55
N VAL A 102 6.05 7.77 3.28
CA VAL A 102 5.77 9.19 3.51
C VAL A 102 6.54 9.72 4.71
N PHE A 103 7.41 10.69 4.46
CA PHE A 103 8.34 11.30 5.42
C PHE A 103 8.01 12.77 5.66
N MET A 104 8.27 13.21 6.88
CA MET A 104 7.89 14.51 7.42
C MET A 104 9.11 15.20 8.10
N THR A 105 10.22 15.09 7.37
CA THR A 105 11.48 15.87 7.31
C THR A 105 12.57 15.85 8.39
N ASP A 106 13.80 15.66 7.89
CA ASP A 106 15.00 16.54 7.86
C ASP A 106 15.96 15.98 6.75
N ARG A 107 17.14 16.55 6.43
CA ARG A 107 18.14 16.06 5.40
C ARG A 107 17.83 16.18 3.89
N ASN A 108 16.89 17.04 3.46
CA ASN A 108 16.48 17.14 2.04
C ASN A 108 15.79 15.89 1.48
N ASP A 109 15.33 14.97 2.36
CA ASP A 109 14.46 13.86 1.97
C ASP A 109 13.20 14.40 1.24
N PRO A 110 12.66 13.67 0.24
CA PRO A 110 11.37 14.01 -0.34
C PRO A 110 10.27 14.13 0.73
N ARG A 111 9.40 15.13 0.59
CA ARG A 111 8.46 15.57 1.63
C ARG A 111 7.02 15.43 1.13
N ALA A 112 6.13 14.97 1.99
CA ALA A 112 4.70 15.13 1.75
C ALA A 112 4.25 16.55 2.07
N LEU A 113 3.47 17.13 1.17
CA LEU A 113 2.87 18.44 1.28
C LEU A 113 1.39 18.31 1.62
N PHE A 114 0.97 19.02 2.65
CA PHE A 114 -0.40 19.04 3.16
C PHE A 114 -0.98 20.44 3.07
N GLN A 115 -2.23 20.51 2.64
CA GLN A 115 -3.06 21.70 2.74
C GLN A 115 -4.09 21.49 3.84
N PRO A 116 -4.02 22.25 4.93
CA PRO A 116 -5.09 22.28 5.92
C PRO A 116 -6.40 22.77 5.32
N THR A 117 -7.49 22.07 5.63
CA THR A 117 -8.88 22.43 5.29
C THR A 117 -9.78 22.22 6.49
N TRP A 118 -10.94 22.87 6.52
CA TRP A 118 -11.98 22.55 7.50
C TRP A 118 -12.88 21.44 6.97
N ALA A 119 -13.25 20.50 7.84
CA ALA A 119 -14.17 19.41 7.51
C ALA A 119 -15.08 19.08 8.70
N CYS A 120 -16.20 18.42 8.43
CA CYS A 120 -17.02 17.84 9.49
C CYS A 120 -16.33 16.59 10.05
N ASN A 121 -16.45 16.39 11.35
CA ASN A 121 -16.06 15.14 11.98
C ASN A 121 -17.03 14.03 11.52
N PRO A 122 -16.54 12.90 10.97
CA PRO A 122 -17.42 11.84 10.50
C PRO A 122 -18.13 11.08 11.63
N ASP A 123 -17.56 11.06 12.85
CA ASP A 123 -18.16 10.45 14.04
C ASP A 123 -19.07 11.40 14.82
N ASP A 124 -18.84 12.71 14.67
CA ASP A 124 -19.72 13.76 15.19
C ASP A 124 -20.00 14.78 14.08
N PRO A 125 -21.03 14.54 13.25
CA PRO A 125 -21.36 15.40 12.10
C PRO A 125 -21.70 16.84 12.46
N SER A 126 -21.96 17.13 13.75
CA SER A 126 -22.21 18.48 14.26
C SER A 126 -20.93 19.26 14.57
N SER A 127 -19.80 18.57 14.68
CA SER A 127 -18.50 19.12 15.04
C SER A 127 -17.64 19.39 13.80
N THR A 128 -16.95 20.54 13.81
CA THR A 128 -15.97 20.90 12.78
C THR A 128 -14.57 20.60 13.28
N GLN A 129 -13.75 20.00 12.42
CA GLN A 129 -12.35 19.66 12.70
C GLN A 129 -11.41 20.20 11.60
N LEU A 130 -10.12 20.22 11.90
CA LEU A 130 -9.10 20.51 10.89
C LEU A 130 -8.72 19.21 10.18
N GLU A 131 -8.64 19.27 8.86
CA GLU A 131 -8.22 18.17 8.01
C GLU A 131 -6.92 18.52 7.30
N LEU A 132 -5.90 17.66 7.40
CA LEU A 132 -4.71 17.79 6.56
C LEU A 132 -4.91 17.00 5.27
N ARG A 133 -5.15 17.72 4.18
CA ARG A 133 -5.26 17.11 2.85
C ARG A 133 -3.89 16.96 2.24
N PHE A 134 -3.49 15.73 1.92
CA PHE A 134 -2.31 15.49 1.10
C PHE A 134 -2.51 16.14 -0.28
N THR A 135 -1.48 16.82 -0.78
CA THR A 135 -1.53 17.55 -2.04
C THR A 135 -0.48 17.10 -3.05
N ALA A 136 0.73 16.82 -2.57
CA ALA A 136 1.84 16.41 -3.42
C ALA A 136 2.93 15.73 -2.60
N TRP A 137 3.75 14.96 -3.30
CA TRP A 137 5.01 14.45 -2.82
C TRP A 137 6.13 15.21 -3.53
N GLN A 138 7.14 15.67 -2.79
CA GLN A 138 8.27 16.39 -3.37
C GLN A 138 8.94 15.53 -4.44
N ASP A 139 9.36 16.17 -5.54
CA ASP A 139 9.97 15.54 -6.71
C ASP A 139 9.03 14.65 -7.54
N HIS A 140 7.73 14.63 -7.22
CA HIS A 140 6.68 13.99 -8.02
C HIS A 140 5.68 15.01 -8.58
N PRO A 141 4.96 14.65 -9.66
CA PRO A 141 3.85 15.46 -10.15
C PRO A 141 2.81 15.71 -9.05
N SER A 142 2.20 16.90 -9.05
CA SER A 142 1.12 17.24 -8.12
C SER A 142 0.00 16.20 -8.14
N GLY A 143 -0.50 15.84 -6.96
CA GLY A 143 -1.48 14.77 -6.77
C GLY A 143 -0.85 13.43 -6.38
N GLY A 144 -1.57 12.36 -6.69
CA GLY A 144 -1.37 11.06 -6.04
C GLY A 144 -2.06 11.02 -4.68
N SER A 145 -1.85 9.94 -3.96
CA SER A 145 -2.62 9.66 -2.75
C SER A 145 -1.72 9.21 -1.61
N LEU A 146 -2.12 9.55 -0.38
CA LEU A 146 -1.53 9.00 0.83
C LEU A 146 -2.34 7.77 1.24
N CYS A 147 -1.70 6.62 1.35
CA CYS A 147 -2.33 5.33 1.54
C CYS A 147 -1.83 4.70 2.84
N VAL A 148 -2.67 3.92 3.49
CA VAL A 148 -2.34 3.22 4.74
C VAL A 148 -2.47 1.72 4.53
N ARG A 149 -1.40 0.98 4.77
CA ARG A 149 -1.35 -0.48 4.58
C ARG A 149 -0.87 -1.21 5.83
N PRO A 150 -1.32 -2.44 6.10
CA PRO A 150 -0.74 -3.28 7.15
C PRO A 150 0.76 -3.51 6.92
N SER A 151 1.51 -3.62 8.02
CA SER A 151 2.94 -3.95 8.07
C SER A 151 3.15 -5.28 8.80
N TYR A 152 4.33 -5.88 8.67
CA TYR A 152 4.68 -7.21 9.20
C TYR A 152 4.60 -7.34 10.74
N ASP A 153 4.61 -6.22 11.46
CA ASP A 153 4.56 -6.15 12.92
C ASP A 153 3.15 -5.86 13.48
N ASN A 154 2.12 -6.07 12.66
CA ASN A 154 0.72 -5.74 12.94
C ASN A 154 0.46 -4.23 13.15
N SER A 155 1.40 -3.37 12.74
CA SER A 155 1.13 -1.95 12.53
C SER A 155 0.58 -1.70 11.13
N HIS A 156 0.32 -0.45 10.83
CA HIS A 156 0.07 0.05 9.50
C HIS A 156 1.08 1.16 9.20
N GLU A 157 1.56 1.23 7.98
CA GLU A 157 2.48 2.26 7.53
C GLU A 157 1.83 3.14 6.46
N PHE A 158 2.29 4.40 6.39
CA PHE A 158 1.84 5.36 5.39
C PHE A 158 2.75 5.31 4.15
N ARG A 159 2.13 5.15 2.97
CA ARG A 159 2.80 5.11 1.66
C ARG A 159 2.20 6.14 0.71
N TYR A 160 3.01 6.73 -0.15
CA TYR A 160 2.59 7.53 -1.28
C TYR A 160 2.28 6.61 -2.45
N SER A 161 1.16 6.84 -3.11
CA SER A 161 0.86 6.22 -4.40
C SER A 161 0.76 7.29 -5.49
N PRO A 162 1.52 7.17 -6.59
CA PRO A 162 1.49 8.14 -7.66
C PRO A 162 0.18 8.05 -8.45
N ARG A 163 -0.28 9.20 -8.95
CA ARG A 163 -1.43 9.23 -9.86
C ARG A 163 -1.15 8.35 -11.08
N ALA A 164 -2.07 7.44 -11.42
CA ALA A 164 -1.99 6.67 -12.65
C ALA A 164 -1.72 7.61 -13.85
N THR A 165 -0.56 7.45 -14.49
CA THR A 165 -0.27 8.19 -15.73
C THR A 165 -1.10 7.57 -16.85
N PRO A 166 -1.80 8.35 -17.68
CA PRO A 166 -2.36 7.82 -18.91
C PRO A 166 -1.18 7.35 -19.77
N VAL A 167 -1.12 6.04 -20.05
CA VAL A 167 -0.09 5.41 -20.88
C VAL A 167 -0.10 6.09 -22.25
N ARG A 168 0.89 6.96 -22.49
CA ARG A 168 1.14 7.50 -23.83
C ARG A 168 1.77 6.38 -24.65
N SER A 169 1.07 5.95 -25.70
CA SER A 169 1.55 4.98 -26.67
C SER A 169 2.94 5.39 -27.20
N PRO A 170 3.90 4.45 -27.36
CA PRO A 170 5.16 4.77 -28.02
C PRO A 170 4.89 5.19 -29.49
N PRO A 171 5.67 6.14 -30.04
CA PRO A 171 5.53 6.56 -31.44
C PRO A 171 5.91 5.41 -32.38
N PRO A 172 5.30 5.32 -33.58
CA PRO A 172 5.55 4.22 -34.50
C PRO A 172 6.95 4.35 -35.11
N GLU A 173 7.81 3.35 -34.87
CA GLU A 173 8.98 3.14 -35.72
C GLU A 173 8.58 2.49 -37.06
N PRO A 174 9.30 2.77 -38.16
CA PRO A 174 8.96 2.29 -39.50
C PRO A 174 9.39 0.82 -39.70
N HIS A 175 8.42 -0.09 -39.88
CA HIS A 175 8.67 -1.49 -40.24
C HIS A 175 8.91 -1.69 -41.76
N PRO A 176 9.75 -2.67 -42.16
CA PRO A 176 9.76 -3.26 -43.51
C PRO A 176 8.66 -4.37 -43.66
N PRO A 177 8.36 -4.86 -44.90
CA PRO A 177 7.06 -5.42 -45.30
C PRO A 177 6.87 -6.92 -44.94
N PRO A 178 5.65 -7.49 -45.12
CA PRO A 178 5.04 -8.39 -44.15
C PRO A 178 5.30 -9.87 -44.45
N SER A 179 5.26 -10.69 -43.41
CA SER A 179 4.91 -12.11 -43.52
C SER A 179 3.76 -12.40 -42.58
N THR A 180 2.71 -12.94 -43.17
CA THR A 180 1.45 -13.42 -42.62
C THR A 180 1.56 -14.09 -41.24
N SER A 181 0.87 -13.52 -40.25
CA SER A 181 0.36 -14.28 -39.10
C SER A 181 -0.89 -13.61 -38.53
N THR A 182 -1.96 -14.39 -38.54
CA THR A 182 -3.00 -14.57 -37.51
C THR A 182 -3.34 -13.37 -36.62
N ALA A 183 -4.59 -12.91 -36.72
CA ALA A 183 -5.18 -11.86 -35.90
C ALA A 183 -4.87 -12.03 -34.40
N THR A 184 -4.08 -11.11 -33.86
CA THR A 184 -3.92 -10.93 -32.42
C THR A 184 -5.14 -10.19 -31.88
N ALA A 185 -5.84 -10.85 -30.95
CA ALA A 185 -6.95 -10.25 -30.22
C ALA A 185 -6.47 -9.01 -29.43
N THR A 186 -7.33 -7.99 -29.42
CA THR A 186 -7.22 -6.82 -28.54
C THR A 186 -7.14 -7.27 -27.08
N PRO A 187 -6.24 -6.72 -26.23
CA PRO A 187 -6.16 -7.11 -24.82
C PRO A 187 -7.42 -6.64 -24.06
N THR A 188 -8.03 -7.57 -23.34
CA THR A 188 -9.13 -7.34 -22.40
C THR A 188 -8.63 -6.56 -21.18
N PRO A 189 -9.40 -5.62 -20.59
CA PRO A 189 -8.96 -4.79 -19.46
C PRO A 189 -8.73 -5.53 -18.12
N ASP A 190 -9.08 -6.80 -18.00
CA ASP A 190 -9.13 -7.53 -16.72
C ASP A 190 -8.21 -8.77 -16.69
N ALA A 191 -6.94 -8.61 -17.09
CA ALA A 191 -5.95 -9.67 -16.85
C ALA A 191 -5.68 -9.79 -15.33
N PRO A 192 -5.61 -11.01 -14.77
CA PRO A 192 -5.32 -11.19 -13.34
C PRO A 192 -3.93 -10.63 -13.02
N LEU A 193 -3.90 -9.77 -12.01
CA LEU A 193 -2.73 -9.05 -11.53
C LEU A 193 -1.70 -9.96 -10.82
N TYR A 194 -2.14 -11.14 -10.38
CA TYR A 194 -1.35 -12.16 -9.71
C TYR A 194 -2.05 -13.52 -9.82
N THR A 195 -1.37 -14.60 -9.42
CA THR A 195 -1.97 -15.95 -9.38
C THR A 195 -2.47 -16.25 -7.97
N ASP A 196 -3.74 -16.62 -7.81
CA ASP A 196 -4.31 -16.94 -6.49
C ASP A 196 -3.91 -18.34 -5.99
N MET A 197 -3.19 -18.42 -4.87
CA MET A 197 -2.73 -19.68 -4.27
C MET A 197 -3.47 -20.09 -2.99
N ARG A 198 -4.59 -19.42 -2.65
CA ARG A 198 -5.29 -19.69 -1.37
C ARG A 198 -5.78 -21.12 -1.24
N ALA A 199 -6.19 -21.74 -2.34
CA ALA A 199 -6.56 -23.16 -2.39
C ALA A 199 -5.40 -24.11 -2.01
N HIS A 200 -4.15 -23.62 -2.09
CA HIS A 200 -2.93 -24.32 -1.74
C HIS A 200 -2.36 -23.88 -0.38
N GLY A 201 -3.14 -23.16 0.43
CA GLY A 201 -2.74 -22.77 1.78
C GLY A 201 -1.71 -21.63 1.83
N TYR A 202 -1.59 -20.84 0.76
CA TYR A 202 -0.75 -19.66 0.70
C TYR A 202 -1.53 -18.46 0.16
N ARG A 203 -1.31 -17.29 0.74
CA ARG A 203 -1.81 -16.02 0.20
C ARG A 203 -0.73 -15.31 -0.59
N PHE A 204 -1.11 -14.63 -1.65
CA PHE A 204 -0.24 -13.73 -2.38
C PHE A 204 0.02 -12.47 -1.54
N VAL A 205 1.31 -12.16 -1.33
CA VAL A 205 1.76 -11.02 -0.54
C VAL A 205 2.09 -9.85 -1.45
N GLY A 206 2.71 -10.09 -2.61
CA GLY A 206 3.00 -9.04 -3.57
C GLY A 206 4.22 -9.32 -4.42
N CYS A 207 4.59 -8.33 -5.23
CA CYS A 207 5.79 -8.39 -6.04
C CYS A 207 6.96 -7.79 -5.27
N ALA A 208 7.92 -8.63 -4.87
CA ALA A 208 9.07 -8.21 -4.09
C ALA A 208 10.30 -8.03 -5.00
N PRO A 209 11.01 -6.90 -4.94
CA PRO A 209 12.23 -6.72 -5.72
C PRO A 209 13.35 -7.62 -5.21
N GLU A 210 14.19 -8.08 -6.11
CA GLU A 210 15.52 -8.61 -5.78
C GLU A 210 16.59 -7.54 -6.07
N GLU A 211 17.68 -7.57 -5.32
CA GLU A 211 18.68 -6.51 -5.43
C GLU A 211 19.64 -6.77 -6.59
N ARG A 212 19.56 -5.94 -7.65
CA ARG A 212 20.51 -6.02 -8.79
C ARG A 212 21.80 -5.23 -8.59
N ARG A 213 21.89 -4.34 -7.61
CA ARG A 213 23.05 -3.47 -7.39
C ARG A 213 23.25 -3.10 -5.91
N VAL A 214 24.03 -3.93 -5.21
CA VAL A 214 24.83 -3.45 -4.07
C VAL A 214 26.27 -3.37 -4.53
N GLU A 215 26.89 -2.22 -4.30
CA GLU A 215 28.34 -2.02 -4.29
C GLU A 215 29.09 -3.18 -3.55
N PRO A 216 30.36 -3.44 -3.87
CA PRO A 216 30.82 -4.45 -4.83
C PRO A 216 31.04 -5.87 -4.24
N PHE A 217 30.37 -6.28 -3.16
CA PHE A 217 30.69 -7.57 -2.50
C PHE A 217 29.54 -8.41 -1.92
N ASP A 218 28.27 -8.19 -2.28
CA ASP A 218 27.20 -9.12 -1.89
C ASP A 218 26.71 -9.91 -3.11
N PHE A 219 27.02 -11.21 -3.12
CA PHE A 219 26.87 -12.06 -4.31
C PHE A 219 25.51 -12.74 -4.42
N PHE A 220 24.54 -12.52 -3.51
CA PHE A 220 23.24 -13.18 -3.71
C PHE A 220 21.97 -12.36 -3.51
N GLY A 221 21.93 -11.20 -2.85
CA GLY A 221 20.82 -10.22 -3.01
C GLY A 221 19.36 -10.72 -2.89
N ARG A 222 19.12 -11.96 -2.42
CA ARG A 222 17.85 -12.68 -2.60
C ARG A 222 16.81 -12.25 -1.59
N THR A 223 15.57 -12.14 -2.03
CA THR A 223 14.45 -11.86 -1.13
C THR A 223 14.15 -13.07 -0.25
N LEU A 224 14.26 -14.28 -0.78
CA LEU A 224 14.18 -15.55 -0.05
C LEU A 224 15.45 -16.36 -0.29
N ALA A 225 16.21 -16.68 0.76
CA ALA A 225 17.57 -17.20 0.62
C ALA A 225 17.78 -18.64 1.12
N ASP A 226 16.77 -19.30 1.70
CA ASP A 226 16.99 -20.55 2.45
C ASP A 226 17.01 -21.79 1.55
N ALA A 227 16.06 -21.91 0.63
CA ALA A 227 15.97 -23.06 -0.29
C ALA A 227 15.49 -22.64 -1.68
N SER A 228 15.83 -23.43 -2.70
CA SER A 228 15.41 -23.16 -4.07
C SER A 228 15.16 -24.41 -4.91
N LEU A 229 14.30 -24.25 -5.92
CA LEU A 229 14.00 -25.24 -6.94
C LEU A 229 13.94 -24.55 -8.30
N HIS A 230 14.60 -25.12 -9.31
CA HIS A 230 14.55 -24.62 -10.69
C HIS A 230 13.96 -25.71 -11.57
N ALA A 231 12.95 -25.38 -12.37
CA ALA A 231 12.28 -26.35 -13.22
C ALA A 231 11.76 -25.72 -14.51
N ASP A 232 11.93 -26.42 -15.64
CA ASP A 232 11.42 -25.97 -16.95
C ASP A 232 9.89 -26.06 -17.06
N ASP A 233 9.25 -26.74 -16.12
CA ASP A 233 7.79 -26.85 -15.96
C ASP A 233 7.32 -26.20 -14.65
N MET A 234 7.97 -25.11 -14.21
CA MET A 234 7.61 -24.40 -12.98
C MET A 234 6.20 -23.82 -13.03
N THR A 235 5.47 -23.95 -11.93
CA THR A 235 4.20 -23.26 -11.65
C THR A 235 4.21 -22.71 -10.24
N ASN A 236 3.29 -21.79 -9.92
CA ASN A 236 3.14 -21.31 -8.56
C ASN A 236 2.75 -22.43 -7.59
N GLU A 237 1.90 -23.39 -8.02
CA GLU A 237 1.52 -24.55 -7.19
C GLU A 237 2.73 -25.44 -6.90
N LYS A 238 3.61 -25.65 -7.89
CA LYS A 238 4.83 -26.45 -7.70
C LYS A 238 5.76 -25.78 -6.70
N CYS A 239 5.93 -24.46 -6.81
CA CYS A 239 6.77 -23.72 -5.88
C CYS A 239 6.23 -23.73 -4.45
N VAL A 240 4.94 -23.41 -4.29
CA VAL A 240 4.27 -23.43 -2.99
C VAL A 240 4.32 -24.83 -2.36
N ALA A 241 4.06 -25.89 -3.12
CA ALA A 241 4.13 -27.26 -2.63
C ALA A 241 5.55 -27.65 -2.18
N TYR A 242 6.58 -27.25 -2.94
CA TYR A 242 7.98 -27.48 -2.57
C TYR A 242 8.34 -26.78 -1.25
N CYS A 243 8.05 -25.48 -1.14
CA CYS A 243 8.36 -24.72 0.08
C CYS A 243 7.54 -25.21 1.28
N GLN A 244 6.27 -25.56 1.08
CA GLN A 244 5.40 -26.12 2.12
C GLN A 244 5.91 -27.47 2.62
N ALA A 245 6.32 -28.37 1.72
CA ALA A 245 6.86 -29.68 2.08
C ALA A 245 8.19 -29.57 2.86
N ALA A 246 8.98 -28.54 2.54
CA ALA A 246 10.21 -28.20 3.27
C ALA A 246 9.96 -27.39 4.57
N GLY A 247 8.71 -27.08 4.89
CA GLY A 247 8.34 -26.42 6.16
C GLY A 247 8.55 -24.91 6.19
N TYR A 248 8.72 -24.25 5.04
CA TYR A 248 8.92 -22.81 4.97
C TYR A 248 7.61 -22.02 5.10
N LYS A 249 7.75 -20.78 5.59
CA LYS A 249 6.65 -19.81 5.69
C LYS A 249 6.39 -19.08 4.38
N PHE A 250 7.44 -18.79 3.61
CA PHE A 250 7.36 -18.02 2.38
C PHE A 250 7.81 -18.85 1.18
N ALA A 251 7.15 -18.61 0.06
CA ALA A 251 7.46 -19.17 -1.26
C ALA A 251 7.42 -18.04 -2.27
N GLY A 252 8.29 -18.07 -3.28
CA GLY A 252 8.21 -17.09 -4.35
C GLY A 252 8.78 -17.60 -5.65
N THR A 253 8.12 -17.25 -6.75
CA THR A 253 8.55 -17.60 -8.10
C THR A 253 9.24 -16.42 -8.77
N GLU A 254 10.33 -16.70 -9.48
CA GLU A 254 11.13 -15.71 -10.20
C GLU A 254 11.47 -16.22 -11.59
N TYR A 255 11.64 -15.30 -12.54
CA TYR A 255 12.19 -15.57 -13.87
C TYR A 255 11.52 -16.75 -14.59
N SER A 256 10.19 -16.89 -14.43
CA SER A 256 9.36 -17.96 -15.00
C SER A 256 9.60 -19.39 -14.49
N ARG A 257 10.80 -19.71 -13.99
CA ARG A 257 11.29 -21.09 -13.81
C ARG A 257 11.91 -21.35 -12.44
N GLU A 258 12.11 -20.32 -11.64
CA GLU A 258 12.81 -20.38 -10.37
C GLU A 258 11.79 -20.30 -9.22
N CYS A 259 12.08 -21.02 -8.15
CA CYS A 259 11.31 -21.02 -6.92
C CYS A 259 12.27 -20.86 -5.75
N TRP A 260 11.89 -20.00 -4.83
CA TRP A 260 12.67 -19.66 -3.65
C TRP A 260 11.80 -19.78 -2.40
N CYS A 261 12.40 -20.23 -1.29
CA CYS A 261 11.73 -20.40 -0.01
C CYS A 261 12.55 -19.77 1.11
N ALA A 262 11.88 -19.24 2.12
CA ALA A 262 12.49 -18.87 3.38
C ALA A 262 11.47 -18.80 4.52
N ASN A 263 11.94 -18.68 5.76
CA ASN A 263 11.07 -18.39 6.91
C ASN A 263 10.90 -16.90 7.19
N SER A 264 11.67 -16.06 6.50
CA SER A 264 11.61 -14.60 6.49
C SER A 264 12.08 -14.10 5.13
N TYR A 265 11.52 -12.99 4.65
CA TYR A 265 12.13 -12.22 3.56
C TYR A 265 12.95 -11.06 4.12
N ALA A 266 13.91 -10.55 3.34
CA ALA A 266 14.73 -9.41 3.76
C ALA A 266 13.85 -8.16 3.97
N ALA A 267 13.96 -7.52 5.14
CA ALA A 267 13.13 -6.35 5.49
C ALA A 267 13.33 -5.14 4.56
N THR A 268 14.48 -5.05 3.88
CA THR A 268 14.75 -4.05 2.84
C THR A 268 14.13 -4.39 1.48
N ARG A 269 13.46 -5.54 1.37
CA ARG A 269 12.91 -6.14 0.14
C ARG A 269 11.45 -6.58 0.36
N GLU A 270 10.73 -5.83 1.19
CA GLU A 270 9.31 -6.06 1.44
C GLU A 270 8.53 -5.90 0.13
N PRO A 271 7.60 -6.82 -0.20
CA PRO A 271 6.74 -6.68 -1.37
C PRO A 271 5.98 -5.36 -1.29
N ASP A 272 5.98 -4.64 -2.40
CA ASP A 272 5.10 -3.50 -2.55
C ASP A 272 3.73 -3.95 -3.07
N ASN A 273 2.68 -3.31 -2.55
CA ASN A 273 1.28 -3.62 -2.84
C ASN A 273 0.61 -2.62 -3.78
N THR A 274 1.39 -1.82 -4.51
CA THR A 274 0.87 -0.97 -5.58
C THR A 274 0.60 -1.77 -6.85
N VAL A 275 -0.25 -1.24 -7.75
CA VAL A 275 -0.39 -1.83 -9.10
C VAL A 275 0.92 -1.70 -9.89
N GLY A 276 1.73 -0.68 -9.61
CA GLY A 276 3.02 -0.44 -10.25
C GLY A 276 4.08 -1.48 -9.87
N SER A 277 4.12 -1.95 -8.62
CA SER A 277 5.05 -3.01 -8.22
C SER A 277 4.81 -4.32 -8.96
N LEU A 278 3.55 -4.62 -9.30
CA LEU A 278 3.18 -5.82 -10.04
C LEU A 278 3.74 -5.86 -11.46
N ASP A 279 4.11 -4.71 -12.06
CA ASP A 279 4.73 -4.68 -13.38
C ASP A 279 6.04 -5.50 -13.41
N GLY A 280 6.74 -5.59 -12.29
CA GLY A 280 7.92 -6.43 -12.13
C GLY A 280 7.63 -7.93 -12.20
N CYS A 281 6.43 -8.36 -11.81
CA CYS A 281 6.06 -9.78 -11.66
C CYS A 281 5.15 -10.30 -12.78
N ARG A 282 5.40 -9.91 -14.03
CA ARG A 282 4.54 -10.25 -15.17
C ARG A 282 5.02 -11.40 -16.04
N PHE A 283 6.09 -12.09 -15.65
CA PHE A 283 6.62 -13.16 -16.49
C PHE A 283 5.69 -14.39 -16.38
N PRO A 284 5.24 -14.97 -17.51
CA PRO A 284 4.48 -16.20 -17.47
C PRO A 284 5.28 -17.34 -16.86
N CYS A 285 4.65 -18.22 -16.09
CA CYS A 285 5.30 -19.42 -15.58
C CYS A 285 5.67 -20.38 -16.73
N ALA A 286 6.83 -21.03 -16.65
CA ALA A 286 7.33 -21.93 -17.68
C ALA A 286 6.42 -23.18 -17.87
N GLY A 287 5.86 -23.71 -16.78
CA GLY A 287 4.94 -24.84 -16.81
C GLY A 287 3.46 -24.46 -17.00
N ASN A 288 3.10 -23.19 -16.83
CA ASN A 288 1.73 -22.71 -17.06
C ASN A 288 1.70 -21.21 -17.45
N PRO A 289 1.63 -20.88 -18.75
CA PRO A 289 1.63 -19.49 -19.22
C PRO A 289 0.43 -18.64 -18.78
N SER A 290 -0.62 -19.23 -18.20
CA SER A 290 -1.74 -18.46 -17.63
C SER A 290 -1.46 -17.92 -16.23
N GLN A 291 -0.31 -18.25 -15.64
CA GLN A 291 0.10 -17.82 -14.31
C GLN A 291 1.30 -16.87 -14.41
N LEU A 292 1.42 -16.01 -13.41
CA LEU A 292 2.53 -15.06 -13.27
C LEU A 292 3.58 -15.60 -12.27
N CYS A 293 4.84 -15.75 -12.71
CA CYS A 293 5.97 -16.31 -11.96
C CYS A 293 7.13 -15.31 -11.86
N GLY A 294 6.88 -14.19 -11.21
CA GLY A 294 7.86 -13.14 -10.97
C GLY A 294 8.29 -12.44 -12.25
N GLY A 295 9.54 -12.00 -12.26
CA GLY A 295 10.19 -11.39 -13.41
C GLY A 295 11.69 -11.37 -13.23
N ASP A 296 12.34 -10.50 -13.98
CA ASP A 296 13.78 -10.31 -13.87
C ASP A 296 14.11 -9.52 -12.60
N ALA A 297 14.67 -10.19 -11.58
CA ALA A 297 14.88 -9.65 -10.23
C ALA A 297 13.61 -9.16 -9.54
N TRP A 298 12.50 -9.87 -9.75
CA TRP A 298 11.22 -9.60 -9.11
C TRP A 298 10.55 -10.93 -8.76
N LEU A 299 10.15 -11.08 -7.50
CA LEU A 299 9.63 -12.31 -6.94
C LEU A 299 8.13 -12.18 -6.71
N SER A 300 7.32 -13.05 -7.33
CA SER A 300 5.92 -13.21 -6.95
C SER A 300 5.88 -13.90 -5.58
N LEU A 301 5.71 -13.13 -4.51
CA LEU A 301 5.86 -13.60 -3.14
C LEU A 301 4.53 -14.08 -2.55
N TYR A 302 4.57 -15.26 -1.92
CA TYR A 302 3.46 -15.89 -1.23
C TYR A 302 3.85 -16.21 0.21
N GLU A 303 2.87 -16.14 1.10
CA GLU A 303 3.00 -16.48 2.52
C GLU A 303 2.00 -17.56 2.89
N LYS A 304 2.43 -18.53 3.68
CA LYS A 304 1.56 -19.56 4.24
C LYS A 304 0.40 -18.91 5.01
N CYS A 305 -0.82 -19.34 4.73
CA CYS A 305 -2.01 -18.88 5.45
C CYS A 305 -1.82 -19.06 6.97
N PRO A 306 -2.32 -18.14 7.79
CA PRO A 306 -2.27 -18.31 9.24
C PRO A 306 -3.12 -19.51 9.66
N ALA A 307 -2.75 -20.16 10.77
CA ALA A 307 -3.51 -21.27 11.33
C ALA A 307 -4.89 -20.83 11.85
N GLU A 308 -5.00 -19.57 12.26
CA GLU A 308 -6.22 -18.92 12.74
C GLU A 308 -6.42 -17.61 11.96
N GLY A 309 -7.62 -17.39 11.43
CA GLY A 309 -7.98 -16.18 10.67
C GLY A 309 -8.18 -16.42 9.17
N PRO A 310 -8.61 -15.38 8.43
CA PRO A 310 -8.86 -15.49 7.00
C PRO A 310 -7.56 -15.59 6.21
N CYS A 311 -7.54 -16.47 5.21
CA CYS A 311 -6.46 -16.48 4.22
C CYS A 311 -6.85 -15.62 3.03
N GLU A 312 -6.43 -14.37 3.05
CA GLU A 312 -6.75 -13.38 2.03
C GLU A 312 -5.48 -12.94 1.32
N ASN A 313 -5.53 -12.88 -0.01
CA ASN A 313 -4.47 -12.26 -0.79
C ASN A 313 -4.42 -10.77 -0.47
N ASN A 314 -3.23 -10.18 -0.55
CA ASN A 314 -3.13 -8.74 -0.51
C ASN A 314 -3.94 -8.16 -1.67
N MET A 315 -4.74 -7.15 -1.36
CA MET A 315 -5.54 -6.45 -2.34
C MET A 315 -4.64 -5.41 -3.00
N PHE A 316 -4.29 -5.64 -4.27
CA PHE A 316 -3.66 -4.66 -5.14
C PHE A 316 -4.79 -3.81 -5.72
N ALA A 317 -5.45 -3.08 -4.82
CA ALA A 317 -6.43 -2.10 -5.22
C ALA A 317 -5.73 -1.11 -6.17
N GLY A 318 -6.43 -0.67 -7.20
CA GLY A 318 -6.27 0.73 -7.55
C GLY A 318 -6.55 1.52 -6.27
N GLU A 319 -5.49 1.94 -5.60
CA GLU A 319 -5.46 2.96 -4.55
C GLU A 319 -6.76 3.08 -3.73
N GLU A 320 -7.01 2.22 -2.74
CA GLU A 320 -7.87 2.65 -1.62
C GLU A 320 -7.01 3.45 -0.64
N CYS A 321 -6.64 4.62 -1.13
CA CYS A 321 -5.86 5.57 -0.38
C CYS A 321 -6.79 6.39 0.50
N ALA A 322 -6.47 6.42 1.79
CA ALA A 322 -7.10 7.33 2.70
C ALA A 322 -6.64 8.75 2.33
N ALA A 323 -7.36 9.41 1.43
CA ALA A 323 -7.54 10.83 1.61
C ALA A 323 -8.03 11.03 3.06
N VAL A 324 -7.55 12.07 3.73
CA VAL A 324 -8.00 12.54 5.04
C VAL A 324 -7.22 11.96 6.24
N VAL A 325 -6.15 12.66 6.64
CA VAL A 325 -5.61 12.60 8.02
C VAL A 325 -6.04 13.89 8.73
N PRO A 326 -7.10 13.89 9.55
CA PRO A 326 -7.47 15.09 10.31
C PRO A 326 -6.82 15.16 11.71
N LEU A 327 -6.91 16.35 12.31
CA LEU A 327 -6.43 16.69 13.65
C LEU A 327 -7.59 16.74 14.66
#